data_AF-A0A3N2S6E7-F1
#
_entry.id   AF-A0A3N2S6E7-F1
#
_cell.length_a   1.000
_cell.length_b   1.000
_cell.length_c   1.000
_cell.angle_alpha   90.00
_cell.angle_beta   90.00
_cell.angle_gamma   90.00
#
_symmetry.space_group_name_H-M   'P 1'
#
loop_
_entity.id
_entity.type
_entity.pdbx_description
1 polymer ?
#
loop_
_entity_poly.entity_id
_entity_poly.type
_entity_poly.pdbx_seq_one_letter_code
_entity_poly.pdbx_strand_id
1 'polypeptide(L)' 'MAVHVDAAAKHGATKEEIAEALSVAIHLNTGAALVYTARALDIYDNLPQ' A
#
# COMPACT_ATOMS: atom_id res chain seq x y z
N MET A 1 7.11 5.91 -1.17
CA MET A 1 5.81 5.23 -0.98
C MET A 1 4.88 5.43 -2.18
N ALA A 2 4.50 6.65 -2.57
CA ALA A 2 3.60 6.87 -3.71
C ALA A 2 4.10 6.28 -5.04
N VAL A 3 5.39 6.44 -5.33
CA VAL A 3 6.04 5.86 -6.52
C VAL A 3 6.02 4.33 -6.55
N HIS A 4 5.97 3.67 -5.39
CA HIS A 4 5.89 2.20 -5.32
C HIS A 4 4.46 1.70 -5.49
N VAL A 5 3.48 2.43 -4.96
CA VAL A 5 2.05 2.12 -5.12
C VAL A 5 1.60 2.33 -6.57
N ASP A 6 2.01 3.44 -7.20
CA ASP A 6 1.79 3.71 -8.62
C ASP A 6 2.45 2.66 -9.53
N ALA A 7 3.70 2.29 -9.23
CA ALA A 7 4.37 1.22 -9.96
C ALA A 7 3.66 -0.14 -9.79
N ALA A 8 3.23 -0.49 -8.57
CA ALA A 8 2.51 -1.74 -8.31
C ALA A 8 1.18 -1.78 -9.09
N ALA A 9 0.39 -0.70 -9.06
CA ALA A 9 -0.85 -0.58 -9.81
C ALA A 9 -0.62 -0.72 -11.33
N LYS A 10 0.44 -0.09 -11.87
CA LYS A 10 0.84 -0.23 -13.28
C LYS A 10 1.24 -1.65 -13.68
N HIS A 11 1.72 -2.45 -12.74
CA HIS A 11 2.02 -3.87 -12.95
C HIS A 11 0.81 -4.78 -12.68
N GLY A 12 -0.38 -4.20 -12.47
CA GLY A 12 -1.63 -4.94 -12.29
C GLY A 12 -1.87 -5.42 -10.86
N ALA A 13 -1.10 -4.95 -9.87
CA ALA A 13 -1.38 -5.26 -8.48
C ALA A 13 -2.71 -4.68 -8.05
N THR A 14 -3.54 -5.51 -7.43
CA THR A 14 -4.85 -5.17 -6.91
C THR A 14 -4.76 -4.49 -5.54
N LYS A 15 -5.83 -3.82 -5.14
CA LYS A 15 -5.94 -3.21 -3.80
C LYS A 15 -5.80 -4.27 -2.71
N GLU A 16 -6.37 -5.44 -2.92
CA GLU A 16 -6.33 -6.58 -2.01
C GLU A 16 -4.90 -7.09 -1.83
N GLU A 17 -4.13 -7.27 -2.91
CA GLU A 17 -2.73 -7.69 -2.83
C GLU A 17 -1.86 -6.66 -2.11
N ILE A 18 -2.11 -5.38 -2.35
CA ILE A 18 -1.42 -4.29 -1.64
C ILE A 18 -1.79 -4.31 -0.16
N ALA A 19 -3.06 -4.49 0.19
CA ALA A 19 -3.51 -4.56 1.58
C ALA A 19 -2.92 -5.78 2.32
N GLU A 20 -2.80 -6.93 1.66
CA GLU A 20 -2.22 -8.14 2.25
C GLU A 20 -0.71 -7.97 2.53
N ALA A 21 0.04 -7.42 1.58
CA ALA A 21 1.47 -7.10 1.77
C ALA A 21 1.69 -6.10 2.91
N LEU A 22 0.80 -5.11 3.04
CA LEU A 22 0.83 -4.13 4.13
C LEU A 22 0.49 -4.77 5.48
N SER A 23 -0.42 -5.74 5.53
CA SER A 23 -0.74 -6.51 6.75
C SER A 23 0.48 -7.27 7.29
N VAL A 24 1.27 -7.90 6.41
CA VAL A 24 2.53 -8.56 6.77
C VAL A 24 3.54 -7.56 7.33
N ALA A 25 3.67 -6.38 6.71
CA ALA A 25 4.57 -5.33 7.17
C ALA A 25 4.16 -4.75 8.56
N ILE A 26 2.87 -4.63 8.84
CA ILE A 26 2.35 -4.22 10.15
C ILE A 26 2.72 -5.25 11.22
N HIS A 27 2.53 -6.54 10.92
CA HIS A 27 2.84 -7.64 11.83
C HIS A 27 4.31 -7.64 12.28
N LEU A 28 5.22 -7.21 11.42
CA LEU A 28 6.66 -7.23 11.68
C LEU A 28 7.19 -5.99 12.43
N ASN A 29 6.50 -4.84 12.36
CA ASN A 29 7.10 -3.57 12.77
C ASN A 29 6.25 -2.74 13.76
N THR A 30 4.97 -3.06 13.97
CA THR A 30 4.03 -2.33 14.88
C THR A 30 3.97 -0.80 14.61
N GLY A 31 3.00 -0.11 15.22
CA GLY A 31 2.94 1.36 15.39
C GLY A 31 3.17 2.22 14.14
N ALA A 32 4.43 2.54 13.82
CA ALA A 32 4.80 3.34 12.66
C ALA A 32 4.31 2.71 11.35
N ALA A 33 4.30 1.37 11.25
CA ALA A 33 3.81 0.67 10.06
C ALA A 33 2.34 1.00 9.77
N LEU A 34 1.47 1.09 10.78
CA LEU A 34 0.03 1.39 10.61
C LEU A 34 -0.21 2.74 9.91
N VAL A 35 0.60 3.76 10.23
CA VAL A 35 0.46 5.09 9.62
C VAL A 35 0.89 5.06 8.15
N TYR A 36 1.98 4.36 7.84
CA TYR A 36 2.46 4.23 6.46
C TYR A 36 1.53 3.35 5.60
N THR A 37 0.95 2.29 6.16
CA THR A 37 0.03 1.41 5.43
C THR A 37 -1.28 2.10 5.10
N ALA A 38 -1.87 2.85 6.05
CA ALA A 38 -3.07 3.65 5.78
C ALA A 38 -2.82 4.66 4.64
N ARG A 39 -1.68 5.35 4.66
CA ARG A 39 -1.32 6.30 3.61
C ARG A 39 -1.00 5.63 2.28
N ALA A 40 -0.57 4.37 2.25
CA ALA A 40 -0.33 3.62 1.01
C ALA A 40 -1.65 3.25 0.32
N LEU A 41 -2.66 2.85 1.08
CA LEU A 41 -4.00 2.58 0.57
C LEU A 41 -4.67 3.84 0.04
N ASP A 42 -4.59 4.96 0.76
CA ASP A 42 -5.10 6.26 0.30
C ASP A 42 -4.47 6.69 -1.04
N ILE A 43 -3.17 6.44 -1.22
CA ILE A 43 -2.52 6.76 -2.50
C ILE A 43 -3.08 5.90 -3.62
N TYR A 44 -3.26 4.59 -3.40
CA TYR A 44 -3.81 3.68 -4.40
C TYR A 44 -5.22 4.14 -4.85
N ASP A 45 -6.06 4.51 -3.90
CA ASP A 45 -7.43 4.99 -4.15
C ASP A 45 -7.49 6.33 -4.90
N ASN A 46 -6.42 7.13 -4.83
CA ASN A 46 -6.29 8.42 -5.50
C ASN A 46 -5.36 8.39 -6.72
N LEU A 47 -4.96 7.21 -7.21
CA LEU A 47 -4.20 7.13 -8.45
C LEU A 47 -5.07 7.59 -9.63
N PRO A 48 -4.53 8.42 -10.53
CA PRO A 48 -5.21 8.75 -11.78
C PRO A 48 -5.37 7.46 -12.60
N GLN A 49 -6.60 7.22 -13.07
CA GLN A 49 -6.98 6.06 -13.91
C GLN A 49 -6.18 6.06 -15.23
#